data_AF-A0A1H1KJ71-F1
#
_entry.id   AF-A0A1H1KJ71-F1
#
_cell.length_a   1.000
_cell.length_b   1.000
_cell.length_c   1.000
_cell.angle_alpha   90.00
_cell.angle_beta   90.00
_cell.angle_gamma   90.00
#
_symmetry.space_group_name_H-M   'P 1'
#
loop_
_entity.id
_entity.type
_entity.pdbx_description
1 polymer ?
#
loop_
_entity_poly.entity_id
_entity_poly.type
_entity_poly.pdbx_seq_one_letter_code
_entity_poly.pdbx_strand_id
1 'polypeptide(L)'
;MSKLLRWLVCVLCLCGGPLLAPVSAQEPGAKDFLARLYANYAGKAKGIDYTSAASVKRYLTPELGALLNKSLQATKSGDAPDLDGDPFIDAQDWEITELAIAIAEPGPDRATGTVTFKNLGEAKTITLDLKKTKAGWRIDDIHWPDDHGTLRKLLAGK
;
A
#
# COMPACT_ATOMS: atom_id res chain seq x y z
N MET A 1 -67.50 40.66 -30.48
CA MET A 1 -66.86 40.91 -29.17
C MET A 1 -66.27 39.59 -28.71
N SER A 2 -65.04 39.26 -29.12
CA SER A 2 -63.83 39.25 -28.27
C SER A 2 -63.98 38.24 -27.11
N LYS A 3 -63.26 37.11 -26.97
CA LYS A 3 -61.83 36.78 -27.14
C LYS A 3 -61.72 35.23 -27.23
N LEU A 4 -61.03 34.59 -28.20
CA LEU A 4 -59.64 34.10 -28.15
C LEU A 4 -59.21 33.37 -26.86
N LEU A 5 -58.99 32.04 -26.91
CA LEU A 5 -57.77 31.32 -26.45
C LEU A 5 -57.86 29.80 -26.81
N ARG A 6 -57.30 29.37 -27.95
CA ARG A 6 -56.04 28.60 -28.12
C ARG A 6 -55.98 27.19 -27.45
N TRP A 7 -56.02 26.17 -28.31
CA TRP A 7 -55.54 24.79 -28.10
C TRP A 7 -54.03 24.73 -27.77
N LEU A 8 -53.60 23.66 -27.06
CA LEU A 8 -52.34 22.88 -27.27
C LEU A 8 -52.27 21.78 -26.18
N VAL A 9 -52.58 20.52 -26.50
CA VAL A 9 -51.65 19.42 -26.83
C VAL A 9 -50.68 19.05 -25.69
N CYS A 10 -50.94 17.87 -25.09
CA CYS A 10 -49.96 17.10 -24.32
C CYS A 10 -48.73 16.79 -25.17
N VAL A 11 -47.55 17.17 -24.70
CA VAL A 11 -46.28 16.59 -25.14
C VAL A 11 -45.58 16.01 -23.92
N LEU A 12 -45.60 14.68 -23.82
CA LEU A 12 -44.65 13.93 -23.00
C LEU A 12 -43.26 14.15 -23.61
N CYS A 13 -42.41 14.95 -22.96
CA CYS A 13 -40.98 14.93 -23.22
C CYS A 13 -40.35 13.85 -22.32
N LEU A 14 -40.21 12.62 -22.86
CA LEU A 14 -39.23 11.66 -22.35
C LEU A 14 -37.84 12.22 -22.62
N CYS A 15 -37.24 12.90 -21.65
CA CYS A 15 -35.80 13.15 -21.64
C CYS A 15 -35.08 11.92 -21.08
N GLY A 16 -34.94 10.88 -21.89
CA GLY A 16 -34.03 9.77 -21.62
C GLY A 16 -32.58 10.23 -21.82
N GLY A 17 -32.00 10.90 -20.82
CA GLY A 17 -30.56 11.18 -20.78
C GLY A 17 -29.78 9.93 -20.39
N PRO A 18 -28.56 9.70 -20.92
CA PRO A 18 -27.73 8.59 -20.48
C PRO A 18 -27.43 8.75 -18.99
N LEU A 19 -27.82 7.76 -18.20
CA LEU A 19 -27.36 7.59 -16.82
C LEU A 19 -25.85 7.38 -16.89
N LEU A 20 -25.08 8.46 -16.72
CA LEU A 20 -23.67 8.36 -16.37
C LEU A 20 -23.63 7.75 -14.98
N ALA A 21 -23.48 6.42 -14.91
CA ALA A 21 -23.13 5.76 -13.67
C ALA A 21 -21.85 6.42 -13.15
N PRO A 22 -21.78 6.80 -11.87
CA PRO A 22 -20.53 7.29 -11.31
C PRO A 22 -19.49 6.20 -11.52
N VAL A 23 -18.42 6.52 -12.26
CA VAL A 23 -17.21 5.70 -12.28
C VAL A 23 -16.65 5.80 -10.87
N SER A 24 -17.08 4.87 -10.01
CA SER A 24 -16.46 4.71 -8.70
C SER A 24 -15.03 4.30 -9.00
N ALA A 25 -14.06 5.19 -8.77
CA ALA A 25 -12.66 4.83 -8.81
C ALA A 25 -12.49 3.70 -7.79
N GLN A 26 -12.40 2.47 -8.27
CA GLN A 26 -12.24 1.31 -7.42
C GLN A 26 -10.93 1.54 -6.65
N GLU A 27 -11.02 1.62 -5.33
CA GLU A 27 -9.81 1.77 -4.52
C GLU A 27 -8.84 0.65 -4.92
N PRO A 28 -7.57 0.97 -5.20
CA PRO A 28 -6.62 -0.05 -5.61
C PRO A 28 -6.58 -1.21 -4.61
N GLY A 29 -6.60 -2.44 -5.11
CA GLY A 29 -6.56 -3.64 -4.29
C GLY A 29 -5.21 -3.81 -3.57
N ALA A 30 -5.13 -4.81 -2.69
CA ALA A 30 -3.89 -5.14 -1.97
C ALA A 30 -2.73 -5.43 -2.93
N LYS A 31 -3.01 -6.14 -4.05
CA LYS A 31 -2.03 -6.42 -5.10
C LYS A 31 -1.46 -5.14 -5.72
N ASP A 32 -2.32 -4.20 -6.10
CA ASP A 32 -1.90 -2.93 -6.71
C ASP A 32 -1.12 -2.06 -5.73
N PHE A 33 -1.48 -2.11 -4.44
CA PHE A 33 -0.73 -1.45 -3.38
C PHE A 33 0.70 -1.97 -3.31
N LEU A 34 0.90 -3.29 -3.24
CA LEU A 34 2.25 -3.88 -3.24
C LEU A 34 2.98 -3.68 -4.57
N ALA A 35 2.31 -3.80 -5.71
CA ALA A 35 2.94 -3.58 -7.02
C ALA A 35 3.52 -2.16 -7.12
N ARG A 36 2.79 -1.14 -6.64
CA ARG A 36 3.30 0.25 -6.61
C ARG A 36 4.42 0.45 -5.59
N LEU A 37 4.39 -0.26 -4.46
CA LEU A 37 5.50 -0.23 -3.49
C LEU A 37 6.77 -0.79 -4.15
N TYR A 38 6.70 -2.02 -4.68
CA TYR A 38 7.87 -2.69 -5.23
C TYR A 38 8.38 -2.11 -6.56
N ALA A 39 7.57 -1.32 -7.26
CA ALA A 39 8.04 -0.51 -8.39
C ALA A 39 9.15 0.48 -8.02
N ASN A 40 9.31 0.83 -6.74
CA ASN A 40 10.40 1.70 -6.26
C ASN A 40 11.76 0.99 -6.15
N TYR A 41 11.82 -0.33 -6.36
CA TYR A 41 13.06 -1.12 -6.30
C TYR A 41 13.45 -1.76 -7.63
N ALA A 42 12.59 -1.67 -8.64
CA ALA A 42 12.85 -2.26 -9.95
C ALA A 42 13.84 -1.41 -10.77
N GLY A 43 14.77 -2.06 -11.46
CA GLY A 43 15.69 -1.41 -12.39
C GLY A 43 16.55 -0.34 -11.70
N LYS A 44 16.48 0.92 -12.19
CA LYS A 44 17.27 2.06 -11.68
C LYS A 44 16.54 2.91 -10.64
N ALA A 45 15.46 2.40 -10.05
CA ALA A 45 14.72 3.11 -9.02
C ALA A 45 15.58 3.29 -7.74
N LYS A 46 15.24 4.30 -6.92
CA LYS A 46 16.06 4.72 -5.76
C LYS A 46 15.64 4.08 -4.43
N GLY A 47 14.71 3.13 -4.44
CA GLY A 47 14.14 2.57 -3.24
C GLY A 47 13.16 3.54 -2.56
N ILE A 48 12.69 3.13 -1.39
CA ILE A 48 11.83 3.96 -0.53
C ILE A 48 12.69 4.46 0.64
N ASP A 49 12.68 5.77 0.88
CA ASP A 49 13.17 6.30 2.14
C ASP A 49 12.16 5.97 3.25
N TYR A 50 12.34 4.82 3.89
CA TYR A 50 11.50 4.33 4.98
C TYR A 50 11.64 5.16 6.26
N THR A 51 12.64 6.03 6.35
CA THR A 51 12.88 6.90 7.50
C THR A 51 12.07 8.21 7.45
N SER A 52 11.55 8.56 6.27
CA SER A 52 10.74 9.76 6.10
C SER A 52 9.32 9.58 6.67
N ALA A 53 8.80 10.63 7.32
CA ALA A 53 7.44 10.63 7.84
C ALA A 53 6.38 10.40 6.74
N ALA A 54 6.67 10.83 5.52
CA ALA A 54 5.79 10.63 4.36
C ALA A 54 5.68 9.15 3.98
N SER A 55 6.80 8.44 3.87
CA SER A 55 6.82 7.00 3.57
C SER A 55 6.18 6.19 4.69
N VAL A 56 6.50 6.49 5.95
CA VAL A 56 5.90 5.80 7.11
C VAL A 56 4.38 5.89 7.06
N LYS A 57 3.82 7.10 6.86
CA LYS A 57 2.36 7.30 6.73
C LYS A 57 1.77 6.66 5.48
N ARG A 58 2.55 6.57 4.40
CA ARG A 58 2.09 6.03 3.10
C ARG A 58 2.01 4.52 3.11
N TYR A 59 2.94 3.84 3.77
CA TYR A 59 3.10 2.39 3.62
C TYR A 59 2.74 1.60 4.86
N LEU A 60 2.93 2.13 6.07
CA LEU A 60 2.71 1.39 7.31
C LEU A 60 1.37 1.73 7.97
N THR A 61 0.82 0.79 8.75
CA THR A 61 -0.30 1.10 9.63
C THR A 61 0.13 2.15 10.66
N PRO A 62 -0.79 2.96 11.21
CA PRO A 62 -0.45 3.92 12.26
C PRO A 62 0.32 3.27 13.42
N GLU A 63 -0.07 2.05 13.79
CA GLU A 63 0.53 1.27 14.87
C GLU A 63 1.97 0.85 14.54
N LEU A 64 2.20 0.23 13.38
CA LEU A 64 3.55 -0.17 12.97
C LEU A 64 4.46 1.05 12.70
N GLY A 65 3.90 2.10 12.10
CA GLY A 65 4.61 3.34 11.86
C GLY A 65 5.03 4.06 13.16
N ALA A 66 4.23 3.97 14.22
CA ALA A 66 4.60 4.50 15.54
C ALA A 66 5.80 3.75 16.13
N LEU A 67 5.85 2.43 16.00
CA LEU A 67 6.99 1.61 16.44
C LEU A 67 8.26 1.98 15.67
N LEU A 68 8.18 2.09 14.34
CA LEU A 68 9.33 2.47 13.51
C LEU A 68 9.83 3.88 13.87
N ASN A 69 8.91 4.85 14.04
CA ASN A 69 9.28 6.20 14.45
C ASN A 69 9.95 6.25 15.83
N LYS A 70 9.50 5.42 16.80
CA LYS A 70 10.16 5.30 18.11
C LYS A 70 11.60 4.81 17.95
N SER A 71 11.82 3.75 17.16
CA SER A 71 13.16 3.22 16.88
C SER A 71 14.05 4.27 16.19
N LEU A 72 13.57 4.93 15.14
CA LEU A 72 14.30 6.00 14.44
C LEU A 72 14.66 7.19 15.35
N GLN A 73 13.80 7.53 16.32
CA GLN A 73 14.10 8.58 17.31
C GLN A 73 15.18 8.15 18.30
N ALA A 74 15.15 6.88 18.74
CA ALA A 74 16.18 6.32 19.61
C ALA A 74 17.55 6.36 18.90
N THR A 75 17.61 5.94 17.63
CA THR A 75 18.84 6.04 16.82
C THR A 75 19.36 7.47 16.69
N LYS A 76 18.47 8.44 16.46
CA LYS A 76 18.85 9.88 16.43
C LYS A 76 19.38 10.38 17.78
N SER A 77 19.02 9.72 18.87
CA SER A 77 19.45 10.06 20.24
C SER A 77 20.75 9.36 20.65
N GLY A 78 21.34 8.55 19.76
CA GLY A 78 22.63 7.90 19.96
C GLY A 78 22.58 6.38 20.12
N ASP A 79 21.40 5.77 20.10
CA ASP A 79 21.28 4.31 20.14
C ASP A 79 21.72 3.69 18.80
N ALA A 80 22.16 2.43 18.85
CA ALA A 80 22.38 1.65 17.63
C ALA A 80 21.06 1.50 16.85
N PRO A 81 21.09 1.55 15.50
CA PRO A 81 19.92 1.22 14.68
C PRO A 81 19.45 -0.22 14.93
N ASP A 82 18.13 -0.41 15.02
CA ASP A 82 17.54 -1.76 15.09
C ASP A 82 17.52 -2.44 13.71
N LEU A 83 17.43 -1.64 12.65
CA LEU A 83 17.47 -2.09 11.27
C LEU A 83 18.86 -1.88 10.69
N ASP A 84 19.38 -2.90 10.02
CA ASP A 84 20.64 -2.88 9.29
C ASP A 84 20.45 -2.72 7.78
N GLY A 85 19.22 -2.43 7.32
CA GLY A 85 18.86 -2.29 5.91
C GLY A 85 17.46 -1.72 5.68
N ASP A 86 17.01 -1.75 4.43
CA ASP A 86 15.63 -1.41 4.06
C ASP A 86 14.69 -2.58 4.42
N PRO A 87 13.70 -2.36 5.29
CA PRO A 87 12.83 -3.42 5.78
C PRO A 87 11.92 -4.02 4.70
N PHE A 88 11.67 -3.34 3.59
CA PHE A 88 10.78 -3.84 2.52
C PHE A 88 11.45 -4.88 1.61
N ILE A 89 12.78 -4.91 1.60
CA ILE A 89 13.59 -5.79 0.74
C ILE A 89 14.66 -6.57 1.52
N ASP A 90 14.81 -6.30 2.82
CA ASP A 90 15.77 -6.94 3.72
C ASP A 90 17.21 -6.80 3.20
N ALA A 91 17.63 -5.58 2.83
CA ALA A 91 18.96 -5.34 2.27
C ALA A 91 19.39 -3.86 2.37
N GLN A 92 20.70 -3.60 2.38
CA GLN A 92 21.26 -2.25 2.24
C GLN A 92 21.37 -1.82 0.77
N ASP A 93 21.92 -2.72 -0.06
CA ASP A 93 22.05 -2.55 -1.50
C ASP A 93 21.15 -3.56 -2.23
N TRP A 94 20.68 -3.20 -3.42
CA TRP A 94 19.79 -4.09 -4.17
C TRP A 94 19.98 -4.06 -5.69
N GLU A 95 19.69 -5.22 -6.27
CA GLU A 95 19.37 -5.39 -7.69
C GLU A 95 18.22 -6.39 -7.77
N ILE A 96 16.99 -5.88 -7.87
CA ILE A 96 15.78 -6.71 -7.87
C ILE A 96 15.44 -7.17 -9.29
N THR A 97 15.39 -8.49 -9.47
CA THR A 97 14.92 -9.18 -10.68
C THR A 97 13.90 -10.25 -10.32
N GLU A 98 13.18 -10.77 -11.32
CA GLU A 98 12.21 -11.87 -11.13
C GLU A 98 11.12 -11.59 -10.06
N LEU A 99 10.71 -10.32 -9.95
CA LEU A 99 9.69 -9.89 -8.99
C LEU A 99 8.33 -10.54 -9.31
N ALA A 100 7.76 -11.23 -8.32
CA ALA A 100 6.39 -11.72 -8.34
C ALA A 100 5.68 -11.40 -7.01
N ILE A 101 4.37 -11.15 -7.11
CA ILE A 101 3.51 -10.78 -5.98
C ILE A 101 2.27 -11.66 -6.00
N ALA A 102 2.09 -12.46 -4.95
CA ALA A 102 0.89 -13.22 -4.66
C ALA A 102 0.14 -12.58 -3.50
N ILE A 103 -1.20 -12.64 -3.52
CA ILE A 103 -2.06 -12.11 -2.47
C ILE A 103 -3.00 -13.23 -2.00
N ALA A 104 -3.16 -13.35 -0.68
CA ALA A 104 -4.24 -14.08 -0.03
C ALA A 104 -5.11 -13.08 0.75
N GLU A 105 -6.43 -13.16 0.62
CA GLU A 105 -7.37 -12.24 1.29
C GLU A 105 -8.22 -13.01 2.31
N PRO A 106 -7.76 -13.16 3.58
CA PRO A 106 -8.52 -13.87 4.61
C PRO A 106 -9.76 -13.09 5.09
N GLY A 107 -9.93 -11.82 4.68
CA GLY A 107 -11.09 -11.00 5.01
C GLY A 107 -11.15 -9.69 4.20
N PRO A 108 -12.26 -8.93 4.29
CA PRO A 108 -12.48 -7.74 3.47
C PRO A 108 -11.52 -6.58 3.78
N ASP A 109 -10.88 -6.59 4.94
CA ASP A 109 -9.95 -5.56 5.43
C ASP A 109 -8.55 -6.13 5.75
N ARG A 110 -8.28 -7.39 5.39
CA ARG A 110 -7.01 -8.07 5.64
C ARG A 110 -6.54 -8.80 4.40
N ALA A 111 -5.25 -8.68 4.12
CA ALA A 111 -4.59 -9.45 3.07
C ALA A 111 -3.19 -9.85 3.55
N THR A 112 -2.69 -10.95 3.04
CA THR A 112 -1.28 -11.33 3.16
C THR A 112 -0.69 -11.28 1.77
N GLY A 113 0.38 -10.51 1.60
CA GLY A 113 1.14 -10.47 0.36
C GLY A 113 2.42 -11.27 0.47
N THR A 114 2.64 -12.22 -0.43
CA THR A 114 3.92 -12.91 -0.57
C THR A 114 4.65 -12.35 -1.78
N VAL A 115 5.81 -11.76 -1.54
CA VAL A 115 6.63 -11.10 -2.54
C VAL A 115 7.93 -11.86 -2.70
N THR A 116 8.14 -12.41 -3.88
CA THR A 116 9.34 -13.18 -4.23
C THR A 116 10.12 -12.44 -5.29
N PHE A 117 11.43 -12.40 -5.14
CA PHE A 117 12.33 -11.79 -6.12
C PHE A 117 13.73 -12.39 -5.99
N LYS A 118 14.60 -12.12 -6.95
CA LYS A 118 16.04 -12.24 -6.77
C LYS A 118 16.61 -10.87 -6.39
N ASN A 119 17.42 -10.82 -5.35
CA ASN A 119 18.24 -9.66 -5.02
C ASN A 119 19.71 -10.01 -5.23
N LEU A 120 20.39 -9.32 -6.15
CA LEU A 120 21.79 -9.60 -6.49
C LEU A 120 22.03 -11.09 -6.87
N GLY A 121 21.02 -11.71 -7.49
CA GLY A 121 21.05 -13.12 -7.89
C GLY A 121 20.53 -14.12 -6.85
N GLU A 122 20.37 -13.71 -5.59
CA GLU A 122 19.88 -14.56 -4.51
C GLU A 122 18.36 -14.48 -4.36
N ALA A 123 17.67 -15.62 -4.28
CA ALA A 123 16.22 -15.64 -4.11
C ALA A 123 15.82 -15.17 -2.70
N LYS A 124 14.92 -14.21 -2.62
CA LYS A 124 14.31 -13.70 -1.39
C LYS A 124 12.79 -13.81 -1.43
N THR A 125 12.21 -14.06 -0.25
CA THR A 125 10.76 -14.04 -0.04
C THR A 125 10.44 -13.14 1.15
N ILE A 126 9.64 -12.10 0.92
CA ILE A 126 9.11 -11.23 1.97
C ILE A 126 7.61 -11.46 2.08
N THR A 127 7.11 -11.71 3.28
CA THR A 127 5.67 -11.81 3.53
C THR A 127 5.20 -10.56 4.27
N LEU A 128 4.13 -9.93 3.78
CA LEU A 128 3.57 -8.71 4.34
C LEU A 128 2.14 -8.95 4.82
N ASP A 129 1.90 -8.69 6.09
CA ASP A 129 0.54 -8.59 6.60
C ASP A 129 -0.01 -7.22 6.25
N LEU A 130 -1.17 -7.17 5.60
CA LEU A 130 -1.79 -5.95 5.12
C LEU A 130 -3.12 -5.73 5.83
N LYS A 131 -3.40 -4.46 6.11
CA LYS A 131 -4.66 -4.01 6.69
C LYS A 131 -5.23 -2.86 5.89
N LYS A 132 -6.54 -2.92 5.60
CA LYS A 132 -7.26 -1.82 4.96
C LYS A 132 -7.57 -0.76 6.02
N THR A 133 -7.04 0.45 5.82
CA THR A 133 -7.29 1.61 6.68
C THR A 133 -8.21 2.61 5.97
N LYS A 134 -8.66 3.66 6.68
CA LYS A 134 -9.39 4.79 6.06
C LYS A 134 -8.61 5.48 4.94
N ALA A 135 -7.28 5.32 4.90
CA ALA A 135 -6.40 5.88 3.87
C ALA A 135 -5.95 4.84 2.83
N GLY A 136 -6.65 3.69 2.75
CA GLY A 136 -6.32 2.55 1.89
C GLY A 136 -5.47 1.50 2.60
N TRP A 137 -4.97 0.54 1.82
CA TRP A 137 -4.09 -0.55 2.30
C TRP A 137 -2.80 -0.02 2.91
N ARG A 138 -2.37 -0.63 4.01
CA ARG A 138 -1.10 -0.41 4.70
C ARG A 138 -0.52 -1.74 5.16
N ILE A 139 0.78 -1.78 5.36
CA ILE A 139 1.53 -2.89 5.92
C ILE A 139 1.41 -2.83 7.44
N ASP A 140 0.91 -3.90 8.02
CA ASP A 140 0.75 -4.10 9.45
C ASP A 140 1.87 -4.94 10.07
N ASP A 141 2.54 -5.77 9.29
CA ASP A 141 3.81 -6.42 9.65
C ASP A 141 4.60 -6.85 8.41
N ILE A 142 5.91 -7.03 8.58
CA ILE A 142 6.82 -7.56 7.55
C ILE A 142 7.57 -8.75 8.15
N HIS A 143 7.51 -9.89 7.46
CA HIS A 143 8.18 -11.12 7.81
C HIS A 143 9.32 -11.36 6.83
N TRP A 144 10.54 -11.47 7.36
CA TRP A 144 11.75 -11.74 6.59
C TRP A 144 12.04 -13.26 6.54
N PRO A 145 12.92 -13.73 5.63
CA PRO A 145 13.29 -15.14 5.54
C PRO A 145 13.87 -15.74 6.85
N ASP A 146 13.95 -17.06 6.88
CA ASP A 146 14.77 -17.85 7.81
C ASP A 146 14.52 -17.62 9.32
N ASP A 147 13.29 -17.29 9.71
CA ASP A 147 12.88 -17.05 11.11
C ASP A 147 13.61 -15.88 11.81
N HIS A 148 14.17 -14.93 11.03
CA HIS A 148 14.78 -13.69 11.54
C HIS A 148 13.78 -12.81 12.32
N GLY A 149 12.50 -13.16 12.25
CA GLY A 149 11.41 -12.52 12.96
C GLY A 149 10.64 -11.58 12.04
N THR A 150 9.96 -10.62 12.67
CA THR A 150 9.16 -9.63 11.96
C THR A 150 9.58 -8.23 12.35
N LEU A 151 9.34 -7.26 11.46
CA LEU A 151 9.59 -5.86 11.75
C LEU A 151 8.88 -5.44 13.03
N ARG A 152 7.61 -5.83 13.22
CA ARG A 152 6.88 -5.51 14.45
C ARG A 152 7.55 -6.10 15.68
N LYS A 153 7.95 -7.38 15.64
CA LYS A 153 8.60 -8.05 16.79
C LYS A 153 9.93 -7.39 17.15
N LEU A 154 10.74 -7.06 16.15
CA LEU A 154 12.01 -6.35 16.32
C LEU A 154 11.79 -5.00 17.02
N LEU A 155 10.84 -4.21 16.53
CA LEU A 155 10.61 -2.85 17.03
C LEU A 155 9.84 -2.81 18.36
N ALA A 156 9.03 -3.83 18.68
CA ALA A 156 8.25 -3.89 19.92
C ALA A 156 9.06 -4.38 21.13
N GLY A 157 10.26 -4.92 20.92
CA GLY A 157 11.16 -5.37 22.00
C GLY A 157 11.80 -4.25 22.85
N LYS A 158 11.37 -3.00 22.69
CA LYS A 158 11.87 -1.79 23.35
C LYS A 158 10.79 -0.99 24.05
#